data_AF-A0A2D9C587-F1
#
_entry.id   AF-A0A2D9C587-F1
#
_cell.length_a   1.000
_cell.length_b   1.000
_cell.length_c   1.000
_cell.angle_alpha   90.00
_cell.angle_beta   90.00
_cell.angle_gamma   90.00
#
_symmetry.space_group_name_H-M   'P 1'
#
loop_
_entity.id
_entity.type
_entity.pdbx_description
1 polymer ?
#
loop_
_entity_poly.entity_id
_entity_poly.type
_entity_poly.pdbx_seq_one_letter_code
_entity_poly.pdbx_strand_id
1 'polypeptide(L)'
;MKRLFDHDPATGTKKFWHVTAKGEYVVETVQEMDQIVDANKRAYNSAGDRWGEKLNRVASLPLSVYYRLKREGIADDPKRLAKWLNDGDNRVFRTRGGTL
;
A
#
# COMPACT_ATOMS: atom_id res chain seq x y z
N MET A 1 21.77 6.64 -15.60
CA MET A 1 20.55 6.82 -16.40
C MET A 1 19.60 5.66 -16.08
N LYS A 2 18.34 5.95 -15.69
CA LYS A 2 17.32 4.92 -15.45
C LYS A 2 16.63 4.54 -16.75
N ARG A 3 16.45 3.24 -17.01
CA ARG A 3 15.75 2.73 -18.19
C ARG A 3 14.62 1.80 -17.75
N LEU A 4 13.46 1.93 -18.36
CA LEU A 4 12.35 1.00 -18.13
C LEU A 4 12.78 -0.39 -18.64
N PHE A 5 12.68 -1.38 -17.76
CA PHE A 5 13.04 -2.77 -18.04
C PHE A 5 11.80 -3.64 -18.27
N ASP A 6 10.75 -3.45 -17.47
CA ASP A 6 9.52 -4.24 -17.55
C ASP A 6 8.32 -3.43 -17.03
N HIS A 7 7.13 -3.71 -17.52
CA HIS A 7 5.88 -3.08 -17.06
C HIS A 7 4.75 -4.11 -17.05
N ASP A 8 4.23 -4.38 -15.86
CA ASP A 8 3.03 -5.18 -15.64
C ASP A 8 1.82 -4.26 -15.40
N PRO A 9 0.95 -4.07 -16.40
CA PRO A 9 -0.23 -3.21 -16.27
C PRO A 9 -1.31 -3.79 -15.35
N ALA A 10 -1.32 -5.11 -15.09
CA ALA A 10 -2.31 -5.72 -14.21
C ALA A 10 -2.03 -5.40 -12.73
N THR A 11 -0.77 -5.27 -12.35
CA THR A 11 -0.36 -4.92 -10.99
C THR A 11 0.13 -3.48 -10.83
N GLY A 12 0.21 -2.71 -11.92
CA GLY A 12 0.75 -1.36 -11.96
C GLY A 12 2.25 -1.31 -11.65
N THR A 13 2.97 -2.41 -11.88
CA THR A 13 4.38 -2.54 -11.50
C THR A 13 5.29 -2.18 -12.67
N LYS A 14 6.20 -1.24 -12.47
CA LYS A 14 7.27 -0.87 -13.40
C LYS A 14 8.61 -1.29 -12.81
N LYS A 15 9.41 -2.03 -13.57
CA LYS A 15 10.80 -2.32 -13.20
C LYS A 15 11.72 -1.44 -14.01
N PHE A 16 12.69 -0.83 -13.36
CA PHE A 16 13.72 -0.01 -13.97
C PHE A 16 15.07 -0.67 -13.77
N TRP A 17 15.88 -0.65 -14.82
CA TRP A 17 17.28 -1.02 -14.74
C TRP A 17 18.14 0.25 -14.76
N HIS A 18 19.11 0.34 -13.86
CA HIS A 18 20.06 1.44 -13.82
C HIS A 18 21.39 1.07 -13.17
N VAL A 19 22.42 1.86 -13.48
CA VAL A 19 23.75 1.74 -12.87
C VAL A 19 23.88 2.82 -11.77
N THR A 20 24.32 2.44 -10.58
CA THR A 20 24.60 3.38 -9.47
C THR A 20 25.86 4.20 -9.77
N ALA A 21 26.09 5.30 -9.04
CA ALA A 21 27.31 6.09 -9.18
C ALA A 21 28.60 5.29 -8.89
N LYS A 22 28.48 4.15 -8.21
CA LYS A 22 29.57 3.23 -7.88
C LYS A 22 29.76 2.10 -8.91
N GLY A 23 28.97 2.09 -9.98
CA GLY A 23 29.07 1.09 -11.05
C GLY A 23 28.23 -0.18 -10.86
N GLU A 24 27.37 -0.23 -9.83
CA GLU A 24 26.55 -1.42 -9.56
C GLU A 24 25.31 -1.46 -10.44
N TYR A 25 24.93 -2.65 -10.92
CA TYR A 25 23.69 -2.86 -11.66
C TYR A 25 22.52 -3.07 -10.69
N VAL A 26 21.48 -2.25 -10.82
CA VAL A 26 20.29 -2.28 -9.96
C VAL A 26 19.05 -2.50 -10.81
N VAL A 27 18.16 -3.38 -10.31
CA VAL A 27 16.79 -3.52 -10.78
C VAL A 27 15.86 -2.96 -9.71
N GLU A 28 15.28 -1.79 -9.98
CA GLU A 28 14.35 -1.10 -9.10
C GLU A 28 12.92 -1.47 -9.49
N THR A 29 12.08 -1.84 -8.51
CA THR A 29 10.65 -2.12 -8.74
C THR A 29 9.82 -1.00 -8.14
N VAL A 30 9.05 -0.30 -8.97
CA VAL A 30 8.14 0.78 -8.60
C VAL A 30 6.71 0.31 -8.86
N GLN A 31 5.81 0.49 -7.90
CA GLN A 31 4.39 0.19 -8.08
C GLN A 31 3.60 1.49 -8.09
N GLU A 32 2.85 1.75 -9.16
CA GLU A 32 1.91 2.86 -9.23
C GLU A 32 0.69 2.52 -8.35
N MET A 33 0.39 3.38 -7.38
CA MET A 33 -0.64 3.12 -6.37
C MET A 33 -1.91 3.95 -6.57
N ASP A 34 -1.92 4.88 -7.53
CA ASP A 34 -2.96 5.90 -7.70
C ASP A 34 -4.37 5.29 -7.77
N GLN A 35 -4.54 4.21 -8.54
CA GLN A 35 -5.84 3.54 -8.66
C GLN A 35 -6.34 2.93 -7.34
N ILE A 36 -5.43 2.35 -6.55
CA ILE A 36 -5.76 1.74 -5.25
C ILE A 36 -6.11 2.85 -4.25
N VAL A 37 -5.32 3.93 -4.25
CA VAL A 37 -5.55 5.11 -3.41
C VAL A 37 -6.91 5.75 -3.72
N ASP A 38 -7.24 5.94 -4.99
CA ASP A 38 -8.52 6.50 -5.40
C ASP A 38 -9.70 5.59 -5.04
N ALA A 39 -9.56 4.28 -5.22
CA ALA A 39 -10.56 3.30 -4.82
C ALA A 39 -10.78 3.32 -3.30
N ASN A 40 -9.70 3.41 -2.52
CA ASN A 40 -9.76 3.51 -1.06
C ASN A 40 -10.46 4.79 -0.61
N LYS A 41 -10.13 5.92 -1.22
CA LYS A 41 -10.76 7.22 -0.94
C LYS A 41 -12.26 7.18 -1.23
N ARG A 42 -12.68 6.58 -2.35
CA ARG A 42 -14.11 6.38 -2.66
C ARG A 42 -14.80 5.51 -1.62
N ALA A 43 -14.19 4.39 -1.23
CA ALA A 43 -14.71 3.51 -0.20
C ALA A 43 -14.80 4.18 1.18
N TYR A 44 -13.79 4.99 1.53
CA TYR A 44 -13.77 5.77 2.77
C TYR A 44 -14.93 6.76 2.81
N ASN A 45 -15.17 7.49 1.72
CA ASN A 45 -16.24 8.48 1.66
C ASN A 45 -17.64 7.86 1.63
N SER A 46 -17.77 6.63 1.11
CA SER A 46 -19.05 5.90 1.10
C SER A 46 -19.31 5.08 2.35
N ALA A 47 -18.30 4.90 3.21
CA ALA A 47 -18.44 4.17 4.46
C ALA A 47 -19.20 5.03 5.48
N GLY A 48 -20.45 4.66 5.80
CA GLY A 48 -21.22 5.33 6.86
C GLY A 48 -20.64 5.12 8.25
N ASP A 49 -20.96 5.98 9.23
CA ASP A 49 -20.27 6.03 10.53
C ASP A 49 -20.53 4.84 11.47
N ARG A 50 -21.61 4.08 11.26
CA ARG A 50 -21.91 2.87 12.05
C ARG A 50 -21.07 1.69 11.64
N TRP A 51 -20.31 1.15 12.59
CA TRP A 51 -19.64 -0.13 12.44
C TRP A 51 -20.73 -1.21 12.50
N GLY A 52 -20.92 -1.93 11.40
CA GLY A 52 -21.93 -2.99 11.36
C GLY A 52 -21.52 -4.17 12.20
N GLU A 53 -22.50 -5.01 12.57
CA GLU A 53 -22.28 -6.32 13.23
C GLU A 53 -21.53 -7.33 12.33
N LYS A 54 -21.43 -7.04 11.02
CA LYS A 54 -20.71 -7.85 10.03
C LYS A 54 -19.23 -7.44 9.93
N LEU A 55 -18.44 -8.27 9.24
CA LEU A 55 -17.05 -7.95 8.86
C LEU A 55 -16.98 -6.60 8.12
N ASN A 56 -16.27 -5.65 8.72
CA ASN A 56 -16.05 -4.32 8.13
C ASN A 56 -14.68 -4.30 7.45
N ARG A 57 -14.62 -3.88 6.19
CA ARG A 57 -13.34 -3.62 5.51
C ARG A 57 -12.74 -2.30 6.03
N VAL A 58 -11.63 -2.40 6.75
CA VAL A 58 -10.98 -1.24 7.39
C VAL A 58 -9.90 -0.59 6.54
N ALA A 59 -9.25 -1.37 5.66
CA ALA A 59 -8.20 -0.92 4.77
C ALA A 59 -8.10 -1.79 3.51
N SER A 60 -7.43 -1.26 2.49
CA SER A 60 -6.90 -2.04 1.36
C SER A 60 -5.46 -1.63 1.10
N LEU A 61 -4.57 -2.62 1.08
CA LEU A 61 -3.14 -2.38 0.90
C LEU A 61 -2.70 -2.81 -0.51
N PRO A 62 -1.88 -2.01 -1.20
CA PRO A 62 -1.06 -2.53 -2.29
C PRO A 62 -0.20 -3.69 -1.80
N LEU A 63 0.00 -4.68 -2.67
CA LEU A 63 0.70 -5.92 -2.31
C LEU A 63 2.15 -5.66 -1.85
N SER A 64 2.81 -4.67 -2.46
CA SER A 64 4.15 -4.23 -2.04
C SER A 64 4.19 -3.69 -0.62
N VAL A 65 3.21 -2.88 -0.23
CA VAL A 65 3.06 -2.35 1.14
C VAL A 65 2.80 -3.50 2.12
N TYR A 66 1.90 -4.42 1.77
CA TYR A 66 1.63 -5.59 2.60
C TYR A 66 2.90 -6.43 2.85
N TYR A 67 3.66 -6.77 1.80
CA TYR A 67 4.89 -7.55 1.97
C TYR A 67 5.99 -6.80 2.73
N ARG A 68 6.05 -5.46 2.63
CA ARG A 68 6.93 -4.66 3.47
C ARG A 68 6.55 -4.79 4.95
N LEU A 69 5.27 -4.60 5.29
CA LEU A 69 4.77 -4.74 6.66
C LEU A 69 4.94 -6.16 7.19
N LYS A 70 4.81 -7.17 6.33
CA LYS A 70 5.06 -8.58 6.66
C LYS A 70 6.53 -8.83 7.03
N ARG A 71 7.48 -8.29 6.26
CA ARG A 71 8.92 -8.37 6.60
C ARG A 71 9.28 -7.63 7.89
N GLU A 72 8.60 -6.53 8.18
CA GLU A 72 8.77 -5.76 9.43
C GLU A 72 8.06 -6.40 10.65
N GLY A 73 7.34 -7.51 10.44
CA GLY A 73 6.53 -8.20 11.46
C GLY A 73 5.29 -7.41 11.90
N ILE A 74 4.96 -6.31 11.21
CA ILE A 74 3.80 -5.47 11.53
C ILE A 74 2.51 -6.15 11.08
N ALA A 75 2.49 -6.77 9.90
CA ALA A 75 1.28 -7.41 9.35
C ALA A 75 0.79 -8.60 10.20
N ASP A 76 1.67 -9.19 11.01
CA ASP A 76 1.39 -10.36 11.85
C ASP A 76 1.08 -10.00 13.32
N ASP A 77 1.26 -8.74 13.69
CA ASP A 77 0.93 -8.23 15.03
C ASP A 77 -0.29 -7.29 14.91
N PRO A 78 -1.48 -7.73 15.37
CA PRO A 78 -2.70 -6.94 15.26
C PRO A 78 -2.59 -5.55 15.89
N LYS A 79 -1.85 -5.40 16.99
CA LYS A 79 -1.69 -4.11 17.68
C LYS A 79 -0.80 -3.17 16.88
N ARG A 80 0.30 -3.69 16.33
CA ARG A 80 1.20 -2.88 15.48
C ARG A 80 0.54 -2.53 14.15
N LEU A 81 -0.22 -3.44 13.56
CA LEU A 81 -0.99 -3.17 12.35
C LEU A 81 -2.06 -2.11 12.58
N ALA A 82 -2.82 -2.20 13.67
CA ALA A 82 -3.80 -1.18 14.06
C ALA A 82 -3.14 0.19 14.25
N LYS A 83 -2.02 0.25 14.99
CA LYS A 83 -1.24 1.48 15.16
C LYS A 83 -0.77 2.06 13.83
N TRP A 84 -0.24 1.22 12.94
CA TRP A 84 0.24 1.64 11.62
C TRP A 84 -0.91 2.19 10.76
N LEU A 85 -2.08 1.54 10.76
CA LEU A 85 -3.27 1.99 10.02
C LEU A 85 -3.91 3.26 10.60
N ASN A 86 -3.77 3.51 11.90
CA ASN A 86 -4.28 4.72 12.56
C ASN A 86 -3.33 5.93 12.39
N ASP A 87 -2.12 5.73 11.87
CA ASP A 87 -1.18 6.80 11.56
C ASP A 87 -1.70 7.69 10.43
N GLY A 88 -1.57 9.00 10.57
CA GLY A 88 -2.03 9.99 9.60
C GLY A 88 -1.39 9.81 8.23
N ASP A 89 -0.12 9.41 8.18
CA ASP A 89 0.62 9.20 6.93
C ASP A 89 0.11 7.99 6.15
N ASN A 90 -0.52 7.03 6.84
CA ASN A 90 -1.04 5.78 6.24
C ASN A 90 -2.56 5.83 6.00
N ARG A 91 -3.20 6.98 6.27
CA ARG A 91 -4.66 7.13 6.13
C ARG A 91 -5.14 6.87 4.70
N VAL A 92 -4.28 7.05 3.70
CA VAL A 92 -4.56 6.76 2.29
C VAL A 92 -4.95 5.29 2.03
N PHE A 93 -4.54 4.39 2.92
CA PHE A 93 -4.86 2.97 2.83
C PHE A 93 -6.19 2.59 3.50
N ARG A 94 -6.77 3.50 4.29
CA ARG A 94 -8.02 3.29 5.00
C ARG A 94 -9.20 3.33 4.05
N THR A 95 -10.14 2.41 4.24
CA THR A 95 -11.41 2.38 3.52
C THR A 95 -12.58 2.81 4.41
N ARG A 96 -12.31 3.21 5.66
CA ARG A 96 -13.31 3.62 6.65
C ARG A 96 -12.68 4.47 7.76
N GLY A 97 -13.45 5.39 8.32
CA GLY A 97 -13.10 6.16 9.52
C GLY A 97 -13.09 5.33 10.82
N GLY A 98 -12.80 6.01 11.94
CA GLY A 98 -12.70 5.40 13.27
C GLY A 98 -11.32 4.81 13.60
N THR A 99 -11.06 4.65 14.89
CA THR A 99 -9.79 4.13 15.42
C THR A 99 -9.89 2.63 15.66
N LEU A 100 -8.90 1.88 15.19
CA LEU A 100 -8.73 0.43 15.49
C LEU A 100 -8.11 0.20 16.86
#